data_AF-A0A5B7B9G1-F1
#
_entry.id   AF-A0A5B7B9G1-F1
#
_cell.length_a   1.000
_cell.length_b   1.000
_cell.length_c   1.000
_cell.angle_alpha   90.00
_cell.angle_beta   90.00
_cell.angle_gamma   90.00
#
_symmetry.space_group_name_H-M   'P 1'
#
loop_
_entity.id
_entity.type
_entity.pdbx_description
1 polymer ?
#
loop_
_entity_poly.entity_id
_entity_poly.type
_entity_poly.pdbx_seq_one_letter_code
_entity_poly.pdbx_strand_id
1 'polypeptide(L)'
;MMARVRNWWTHSKTVTLIWFISAIIFYSVFQMALRNSSDNYHTSSSDTATTNAEQRSRLYDKMARDLDEHGAVFLQHGETSQSLSLSDIFTIKDGSVTPMLKAAVPPVRANVLYLSTQHSIPISEAVRSIFLPHFEKVIWFQNSSMYHFSMFHASHHISPVPATEQEIEAEANAVKAVAEALCPLKIVLDRVVLTSTGVLLGCWQTISGTDPLTIRAKLRTAL
;
A
#
# COMPACT_ATOMS: atom_id res chain seq x y z
N MET A 1 -58.44 -54.26 -30.11
CA MET A 1 -58.21 -52.88 -29.64
C MET A 1 -56.86 -52.85 -28.93
N MET A 2 -55.90 -52.10 -29.47
CA MET A 2 -54.46 -52.27 -29.20
C MET A 2 -54.03 -51.89 -27.78
N ALA A 3 -53.18 -52.72 -27.18
CA ALA A 3 -52.53 -52.49 -25.90
C ALA A 3 -51.50 -51.37 -26.00
N ARG A 4 -51.65 -50.34 -25.16
CA ARG A 4 -50.72 -49.21 -25.04
C ARG A 4 -49.71 -49.47 -23.93
N VAL A 5 -48.70 -50.30 -24.22
CA VAL A 5 -47.54 -50.50 -23.34
C VAL A 5 -46.30 -50.02 -24.08
N ARG A 6 -45.83 -48.80 -23.75
CA ARG A 6 -44.42 -48.33 -23.89
C ARG A 6 -44.38 -46.81 -23.72
N ASN A 7 -44.04 -46.32 -22.52
CA ASN A 7 -43.28 -45.06 -22.42
C ASN A 7 -42.66 -44.76 -21.04
N TRP A 8 -42.96 -45.54 -20.00
CA TRP A 8 -42.44 -45.23 -18.66
C TRP A 8 -40.96 -45.62 -18.48
N TRP A 9 -40.55 -46.73 -19.10
CA TRP A 9 -39.18 -47.27 -18.95
C TRP A 9 -38.14 -46.42 -19.69
N THR A 10 -38.51 -45.81 -20.82
CA THR A 10 -37.66 -44.86 -21.55
C THR A 10 -37.46 -43.57 -20.77
N HIS A 11 -38.53 -43.06 -20.15
CA HIS A 11 -38.47 -41.83 -19.35
C HIS A 11 -37.57 -41.97 -18.12
N SER A 12 -37.65 -43.11 -17.42
CA SER A 12 -36.80 -43.39 -16.25
C SER A 12 -35.32 -43.47 -16.65
N LYS A 13 -34.99 -44.16 -17.75
CA LYS A 13 -33.61 -44.24 -18.26
C LYS A 13 -33.06 -42.89 -18.70
N THR A 14 -33.88 -42.06 -19.35
CA THR A 14 -33.49 -40.70 -19.75
C THR A 14 -33.24 -39.82 -18.53
N VAL A 15 -34.08 -39.91 -17.50
CA VAL A 15 -33.89 -39.16 -16.24
C VAL A 15 -32.62 -39.61 -15.52
N THR A 16 -32.37 -40.92 -15.41
CA THR A 16 -31.13 -41.45 -14.83
C THR A 16 -29.90 -41.00 -15.60
N LEU A 17 -29.96 -40.98 -16.94
CA LEU A 17 -28.88 -40.50 -17.79
C LEU A 17 -28.60 -39.00 -17.57
N ILE A 18 -29.65 -38.17 -17.47
CA ILE A 18 -29.53 -36.74 -17.19
C ILE A 18 -28.88 -36.53 -15.82
N TRP A 19 -29.34 -37.23 -14.77
CA TRP A 19 -28.73 -37.13 -13.45
C TRP A 19 -27.28 -37.58 -13.42
N PHE A 20 -26.95 -38.64 -14.16
CA PHE A 20 -25.57 -39.13 -14.27
C PHE A 20 -24.67 -38.13 -14.99
N ILE A 21 -25.14 -37.52 -16.09
CA ILE A 21 -24.42 -36.47 -16.82
C ILE A 21 -24.24 -35.24 -15.92
N SER A 22 -25.29 -34.79 -15.23
CA SER A 22 -25.23 -33.67 -14.30
C SER A 22 -24.24 -33.92 -13.16
N ALA A 23 -24.20 -35.15 -12.62
CA ALA A 23 -23.24 -35.52 -11.58
C ALA A 23 -21.79 -35.51 -12.10
N ILE A 24 -21.55 -36.00 -13.33
CA ILE A 24 -20.22 -35.94 -13.96
C ILE A 24 -19.79 -34.51 -14.21
N ILE A 25 -20.68 -33.66 -14.74
CA ILE A 25 -20.39 -32.25 -14.99
C ILE A 25 -20.08 -31.55 -13.67
N PHE A 26 -20.91 -31.75 -12.65
CA PHE A 26 -20.68 -31.17 -11.32
C PHE A 26 -19.35 -31.63 -10.74
N TYR A 27 -19.06 -32.93 -10.78
CA TYR A 27 -17.78 -33.47 -10.31
C TYR A 27 -16.59 -32.90 -11.10
N SER A 28 -16.72 -32.74 -12.42
CA SER A 28 -15.66 -32.20 -13.26
C SER A 28 -15.41 -30.72 -12.98
N VAL A 29 -16.46 -29.91 -12.85
CA VAL A 29 -16.36 -28.49 -12.49
C VAL A 29 -15.84 -28.33 -11.06
N PHE A 30 -16.29 -29.17 -10.13
CA PHE A 30 -15.84 -29.16 -8.74
C PHE A 30 -14.36 -29.57 -8.64
N GLN A 31 -13.93 -30.59 -9.38
CA GLN A 31 -12.52 -30.97 -9.48
C GLN A 31 -11.68 -29.90 -10.18
N MET A 32 -12.22 -29.22 -11.19
CA MET A 32 -11.55 -28.09 -11.83
C MET A 32 -11.41 -26.91 -10.87
N ALA A 33 -12.42 -26.63 -10.04
CA ALA A 33 -12.38 -25.61 -8.99
C ALA A 33 -11.39 -25.98 -7.87
N LEU A 34 -11.35 -27.25 -7.44
CA LEU A 34 -10.39 -27.75 -6.46
C LEU A 34 -8.97 -27.74 -7.02
N ARG A 35 -8.75 -28.10 -8.29
CA ARG A 35 -7.44 -28.02 -8.96
C ARG A 35 -7.01 -26.57 -9.16
N ASN A 36 -7.90 -25.67 -9.58
CA ASN A 36 -7.58 -24.25 -9.67
C ASN A 36 -7.30 -23.64 -8.27
N SER A 37 -8.01 -24.12 -7.24
CA SER A 37 -7.68 -23.79 -5.85
C SER A 37 -6.37 -24.42 -5.39
N SER A 38 -5.95 -25.56 -5.94
CA SER A 38 -4.69 -26.25 -5.62
C SER A 38 -3.51 -25.75 -6.45
N ASP A 39 -3.75 -25.20 -7.64
CA ASP A 39 -2.77 -24.49 -8.48
C ASP A 39 -2.44 -23.13 -7.84
N ASN A 40 -3.33 -22.58 -7.01
CA ASN A 40 -2.99 -21.51 -6.06
C ASN A 40 -2.14 -21.97 -4.87
N TYR A 41 -1.93 -23.28 -4.68
CA TYR A 41 -1.11 -23.85 -3.59
C TYR A 41 0.12 -24.65 -4.08
N HIS A 42 0.25 -24.91 -5.38
CA HIS A 42 1.44 -25.46 -6.00
C HIS A 42 2.07 -24.44 -6.94
N THR A 43 2.63 -23.39 -6.35
CA THR A 43 3.70 -22.62 -7.00
C THR A 43 4.89 -23.54 -7.20
N SER A 44 4.96 -24.09 -8.40
CA SER A 44 6.15 -24.66 -9.02
C SER A 44 7.36 -23.78 -8.70
N SER A 45 8.32 -24.38 -8.00
CA SER A 45 9.64 -23.84 -7.74
C SER A 45 10.41 -23.65 -9.07
N SER A 46 10.28 -22.49 -9.68
CA SER A 46 11.22 -22.00 -10.72
C SER A 46 11.06 -20.52 -11.07
N ASP A 47 10.10 -19.79 -10.51
CA ASP A 47 10.20 -18.33 -10.51
C ASP A 47 11.15 -17.95 -9.38
N THR A 48 12.31 -17.35 -9.70
CA THR A 48 13.17 -16.74 -8.70
C THR A 48 12.29 -15.84 -7.82
N ALA A 49 12.06 -16.25 -6.57
CA ALA A 49 11.24 -15.50 -5.64
C ALA A 49 11.84 -14.09 -5.56
N THR A 50 11.16 -13.13 -6.18
CA THR A 50 11.65 -11.76 -6.28
C THR A 50 11.84 -11.27 -4.85
N THR A 51 13.04 -10.85 -4.51
CA THR A 51 13.33 -10.40 -3.15
C THR A 51 12.55 -9.12 -2.85
N ASN A 52 12.24 -8.86 -1.58
CA ASN A 52 11.58 -7.60 -1.18
C ASN A 52 12.35 -6.36 -1.68
N ALA A 53 13.68 -6.47 -1.78
CA ALA A 53 14.55 -5.43 -2.34
C ALA A 53 14.28 -5.19 -3.82
N GLU A 54 14.20 -6.24 -4.63
CA GLU A 54 13.87 -6.13 -6.06
C GLU A 54 12.46 -5.60 -6.28
N GLN A 55 11.49 -6.05 -5.47
CA GLN A 55 10.11 -5.56 -5.55
C GLN A 55 10.01 -4.05 -5.25
N ARG A 56 10.71 -3.57 -4.22
CA ARG A 56 10.81 -2.13 -3.93
C ARG A 56 11.53 -1.37 -5.04
N SER A 57 12.64 -1.89 -5.56
CA SER A 57 13.35 -1.25 -6.67
C SER A 57 12.44 -1.06 -7.87
N ARG A 58 11.69 -2.11 -8.27
CA ARG A 58 10.71 -2.01 -9.37
C ARG A 58 9.62 -0.97 -9.10
N LEU A 59 9.15 -0.86 -7.86
CA LEU A 59 8.20 0.19 -7.46
C LEU A 59 8.81 1.58 -7.60
N TYR A 60 10.05 1.78 -7.15
CA TYR A 60 10.75 3.07 -7.26
C TYR A 60 11.06 3.44 -8.70
N ASP A 61 11.41 2.47 -9.55
CA ASP A 61 11.60 2.70 -10.98
C ASP A 61 10.29 3.13 -11.64
N LYS A 62 9.16 2.54 -11.23
CA LYS A 62 7.83 2.97 -11.68
C LYS A 62 7.52 4.40 -11.22
N MET A 63 7.79 4.73 -9.96
CA MET A 63 7.59 6.09 -9.44
C MET A 63 8.48 7.13 -10.14
N ALA A 64 9.71 6.77 -10.49
CA ALA A 64 10.63 7.66 -11.18
C ALA A 64 10.16 7.99 -12.60
N ARG A 65 9.57 7.01 -13.31
CA ARG A 65 8.99 7.24 -14.65
C ARG A 65 7.63 7.93 -14.62
N ASP A 66 6.97 7.99 -13.47
CA ASP A 66 5.61 8.53 -13.35
C ASP A 66 5.48 9.96 -13.90
N LEU A 67 6.47 10.81 -13.61
CA LEU A 67 6.53 12.18 -14.12
C LEU A 67 6.77 12.23 -15.63
N ASP A 68 7.63 11.37 -16.16
CA ASP A 68 7.93 11.31 -17.60
C ASP A 68 6.72 10.79 -18.40
N GLU A 69 5.99 9.82 -17.84
CA GLU A 69 4.84 9.16 -18.47
C GLU A 69 3.57 10.04 -18.44
N HIS A 70 3.32 10.76 -17.34
CA HIS A 70 2.07 11.53 -17.14
C HIS A 70 2.26 13.05 -17.18
N GLY A 71 3.50 13.54 -17.17
CA GLY A 71 3.82 14.96 -17.04
C GLY A 71 3.53 15.49 -15.64
N ALA A 72 3.71 16.81 -15.48
CA ALA A 72 3.47 17.52 -14.23
C ALA A 72 1.97 17.78 -13.99
N VAL A 73 1.19 16.72 -13.72
CA VAL A 73 -0.26 16.78 -13.47
C VAL A 73 -0.61 17.75 -12.34
N PHE A 74 0.28 17.89 -11.36
CA PHE A 74 0.16 18.86 -10.27
C PHE A 74 0.04 20.32 -10.75
N LEU A 75 0.50 20.66 -11.95
CA LEU A 75 0.35 21.98 -12.57
C LEU A 75 -1.02 22.19 -13.23
N GLN A 76 -1.76 21.12 -13.52
CA GLN A 76 -3.01 21.19 -14.28
C GLN A 76 -4.26 21.18 -13.39
N HIS A 77 -4.33 20.21 -12.46
CA HIS A 77 -5.55 19.95 -11.67
C HIS A 77 -5.32 20.05 -10.16
N GLY A 78 -4.07 20.21 -9.73
CA GLY A 78 -3.71 20.28 -8.31
C GLY A 78 -4.09 19.05 -7.50
N GLU A 79 -4.32 17.89 -8.13
CA GLU A 79 -4.61 16.66 -7.39
C GLU A 79 -3.38 16.21 -6.61
N THR A 80 -3.59 15.86 -5.33
CA THR A 80 -2.52 15.36 -4.45
C THR A 80 -2.74 13.90 -4.11
N SER A 81 -1.69 13.24 -3.63
CA SER A 81 -1.73 11.86 -3.16
C SER A 81 -2.61 11.64 -1.90
N GLN A 82 -3.24 12.69 -1.35
CA GLN A 82 -4.04 12.64 -0.12
C GLN A 82 -5.53 12.87 -0.36
N SER A 83 -6.00 12.79 -1.62
CA SER A 83 -7.39 13.12 -1.98
C SER A 83 -7.80 14.55 -1.62
N LEU A 84 -6.82 15.43 -1.48
CA LEU A 84 -6.98 16.87 -1.30
C LEU A 84 -6.45 17.58 -2.55
N SER A 85 -7.00 18.74 -2.90
CA SER A 85 -6.38 19.58 -3.92
C SER A 85 -5.19 20.37 -3.33
N LEU A 86 -4.23 20.80 -4.15
CA LEU A 86 -3.15 21.68 -3.72
C LEU A 86 -3.70 22.96 -3.09
N SER A 87 -4.83 23.49 -3.60
CA SER A 87 -5.53 24.63 -3.02
C SER A 87 -6.14 24.37 -1.65
N ASP A 88 -6.39 23.11 -1.28
CA ASP A 88 -6.89 22.77 0.06
C ASP A 88 -5.78 22.79 1.12
N ILE A 89 -4.51 22.64 0.69
CA ILE A 89 -3.36 22.43 1.57
C ILE A 89 -2.28 23.51 1.44
N PHE A 90 -2.29 24.33 0.39
CA PHE A 90 -1.35 25.41 0.15
C PHE A 90 -2.05 26.68 -0.31
N THR A 91 -1.49 27.82 0.09
CA THR A 91 -1.84 29.16 -0.40
C THR A 91 -0.58 29.91 -0.82
N ILE A 92 -0.74 30.98 -1.60
CA ILE A 92 0.37 31.85 -1.99
C ILE A 92 0.35 33.10 -1.11
N LYS A 93 1.44 33.32 -0.38
CA LYS A 93 1.66 34.52 0.43
C LYS A 93 2.98 35.15 0.02
N ASP A 94 2.96 36.44 -0.35
CA ASP A 94 4.15 37.18 -0.79
C ASP A 94 4.91 36.48 -1.94
N GLY A 95 4.14 35.88 -2.86
CA GLY A 95 4.67 35.10 -3.99
C GLY A 95 5.27 33.74 -3.62
N SER A 96 5.14 33.31 -2.35
CA SER A 96 5.67 32.04 -1.85
C SER A 96 4.57 31.06 -1.44
N VAL A 97 4.75 29.79 -1.77
CA VAL A 97 3.87 28.69 -1.37
C VAL A 97 3.97 28.47 0.14
N THR A 98 2.83 28.54 0.82
CA THR A 98 2.70 28.44 2.28
C THR A 98 1.64 27.39 2.63
N PRO A 99 1.90 26.47 3.58
CA PRO A 99 0.94 25.43 3.94
C PRO A 99 -0.26 26.03 4.70
N MET A 100 -1.45 25.53 4.41
CA MET A 100 -2.67 25.79 5.16
C MET A 100 -2.86 24.71 6.23
N LEU A 101 -2.53 25.04 7.47
CA LEU A 101 -2.62 24.08 8.57
C LEU A 101 -4.09 23.86 8.97
N LYS A 102 -4.55 22.61 8.88
CA LYS A 102 -5.86 22.16 9.34
C LYS A 102 -5.66 21.01 10.32
N ALA A 103 -6.25 21.11 11.51
CA ALA A 103 -6.22 20.00 12.47
C ALA A 103 -7.12 18.86 11.97
N ALA A 104 -6.61 17.63 11.99
CA ALA A 104 -7.43 16.45 11.80
C ALA A 104 -8.19 16.16 13.10
N VAL A 105 -9.52 16.14 13.03
CA VAL A 105 -10.40 15.85 14.18
C VAL A 105 -11.36 14.72 13.80
N PRO A 106 -11.23 13.52 14.40
CA PRO A 106 -10.16 13.09 15.32
C PRO A 106 -8.78 13.01 14.62
N PRO A 107 -7.68 13.02 15.40
CA PRO A 107 -6.34 12.93 14.84
C PRO A 107 -6.12 11.59 14.11
N VAL A 108 -5.27 11.64 13.08
CA VAL A 108 -4.80 10.44 12.39
C VAL A 108 -3.84 9.68 13.31
N ARG A 109 -4.10 8.38 13.51
CA ARG A 109 -3.23 7.49 14.28
C ARG A 109 -2.42 6.63 13.31
N ALA A 110 -1.10 6.76 13.43
CA ALA A 110 -0.14 6.12 12.55
C ALA A 110 1.05 5.61 13.36
N ASN A 111 1.47 4.39 13.04
CA ASN A 111 2.75 3.84 13.43
C ASN A 111 3.79 4.25 12.40
N VAL A 112 4.86 4.86 12.88
CA VAL A 112 5.92 5.41 12.05
C VAL A 112 7.27 4.96 12.57
N LEU A 113 8.22 4.74 11.65
CA LEU A 113 9.63 4.63 12.02
C LEU A 113 10.16 6.05 12.23
N TYR A 114 10.52 6.37 13.46
CA TYR A 114 11.09 7.67 13.81
C TYR A 114 12.46 7.86 13.14
N LEU A 115 12.66 9.00 12.46
CA LEU A 115 13.95 9.41 11.95
C LEU A 115 14.51 10.52 12.83
N SER A 116 15.60 10.22 13.55
CA SER A 116 16.23 11.19 14.44
C SER A 116 16.78 12.40 13.66
N THR A 117 16.89 13.53 14.35
CA THR A 117 17.44 14.77 13.78
C THR A 117 18.88 14.63 13.32
N GLN A 118 19.64 13.71 13.91
CA GLN A 118 20.98 13.32 13.45
C GLN A 118 20.99 12.90 11.97
N HIS A 119 19.90 12.31 11.49
CA HIS A 119 19.77 11.87 10.10
C HIS A 119 18.88 12.78 9.28
N SER A 120 17.78 13.30 9.85
CA SER A 120 16.82 14.10 9.07
C SER A 120 17.35 15.50 8.70
N ILE A 121 18.20 16.11 9.52
CA ILE A 121 18.78 17.43 9.22
C ILE A 121 19.70 17.36 8.00
N PRO A 122 20.73 16.47 7.93
CA PRO A 122 21.56 16.37 6.73
C PRO A 122 20.78 16.08 5.45
N ILE A 123 19.73 15.24 5.54
CA ILE A 123 18.85 14.97 4.39
C ILE A 123 18.12 16.24 3.94
N SER A 124 17.53 16.99 4.88
CA SER A 124 16.83 18.24 4.59
C SER A 124 17.76 19.29 3.96
N GLU A 125 18.99 19.42 4.47
CA GLU A 125 20.00 20.33 3.92
C GLU A 125 20.40 19.94 2.49
N ALA A 126 20.68 18.65 2.26
CA ALA A 126 21.01 18.14 0.93
C ALA A 126 19.87 18.40 -0.07
N VAL A 127 18.63 18.03 0.30
CA VAL A 127 17.44 18.25 -0.53
C VAL A 127 17.23 19.74 -0.80
N ARG A 128 17.31 20.61 0.23
CA ARG A 128 17.18 22.07 0.04
C ARG A 128 18.25 22.62 -0.91
N SER A 129 19.51 22.22 -0.75
CA SER A 129 20.60 22.72 -1.61
C SER A 129 20.40 22.37 -3.08
N ILE A 130 19.80 21.22 -3.38
CA ILE A 130 19.53 20.74 -4.73
C ILE A 130 18.31 21.45 -5.32
N PHE A 131 17.20 21.53 -4.58
CA PHE A 131 15.92 21.96 -5.13
C PHE A 131 15.69 23.47 -5.07
N LEU A 132 16.25 24.16 -4.07
CA LEU A 132 15.99 25.59 -3.88
C LEU A 132 16.38 26.46 -5.10
N PRO A 133 17.52 26.22 -5.80
CA PRO A 133 17.88 26.99 -6.99
C PRO A 133 16.89 26.86 -8.16
N HIS A 134 16.10 25.79 -8.20
CA HIS A 134 15.19 25.49 -9.31
C HIS A 134 13.73 25.85 -8.99
N PHE A 135 13.36 25.82 -7.71
CA PHE A 135 11.97 25.93 -7.27
C PHE A 135 11.78 27.00 -6.19
N GLU A 136 12.63 28.03 -6.19
CA GLU A 136 12.55 29.12 -5.22
C GLU A 136 11.12 29.68 -5.14
N LYS A 137 10.61 29.84 -3.91
CA LYS A 137 9.24 30.30 -3.58
C LYS A 137 8.09 29.37 -4.00
N VAL A 138 8.32 28.40 -4.89
CA VAL A 138 7.28 27.47 -5.36
C VAL A 138 7.38 26.08 -4.74
N ILE A 139 8.43 25.79 -3.97
CA ILE A 139 8.57 24.58 -3.17
C ILE A 139 8.37 24.87 -1.68
N TRP A 140 7.62 23.99 -1.02
CA TRP A 140 7.54 23.96 0.44
C TRP A 140 8.31 22.75 0.98
N PHE A 141 9.21 23.00 1.93
CA PHE A 141 9.97 21.95 2.60
C PHE A 141 9.39 21.68 3.99
N GLN A 142 9.01 20.43 4.24
CA GLN A 142 8.55 19.99 5.55
C GLN A 142 9.65 20.17 6.62
N ASN A 143 9.23 20.42 7.86
CA ASN A 143 10.14 20.45 9.00
C ASN A 143 10.85 19.10 9.17
N SER A 144 12.18 19.11 9.18
CA SER A 144 12.99 17.90 9.28
C SER A 144 12.79 17.13 10.59
N SER A 145 12.35 17.79 11.66
CA SER A 145 12.00 17.10 12.92
C SER A 145 10.78 16.18 12.79
N MET A 146 10.01 16.33 11.70
CA MET A 146 8.79 15.56 11.41
C MET A 146 9.03 14.45 10.38
N TYR A 147 10.25 14.29 9.87
CA TYR A 147 10.56 13.24 8.92
C TYR A 147 10.40 11.87 9.58
N HIS A 148 9.76 10.95 8.88
CA HIS A 148 9.49 9.61 9.36
C HIS A 148 9.21 8.69 8.18
N PHE A 149 9.25 7.38 8.41
CA PHE A 149 8.77 6.40 7.45
C PHE A 149 7.44 5.84 7.92
N SER A 150 6.38 6.02 7.12
CA SER A 150 5.06 5.52 7.47
C SER A 150 5.02 3.99 7.43
N MET A 151 4.71 3.36 8.56
CA MET A 151 4.64 1.90 8.67
C MET A 151 3.20 1.42 8.57
N PHE A 152 2.29 1.95 9.39
CA PHE A 152 0.90 1.51 9.40
C PHE A 152 -0.02 2.64 9.84
N HIS A 153 -1.18 2.80 9.20
CA HIS A 153 -2.18 3.79 9.59
C HIS A 153 -3.39 3.05 10.17
N ALA A 154 -3.70 3.29 11.44
CA ALA A 154 -4.90 2.75 12.12
C ALA A 154 -6.15 3.59 11.82
N SER A 155 -5.96 4.85 11.41
CA SER A 155 -7.01 5.73 10.88
C SER A 155 -6.51 6.54 9.69
N HIS A 156 -7.43 7.11 8.91
CA HIS A 156 -7.11 7.99 7.79
C HIS A 156 -8.03 9.22 7.84
N HIS A 157 -7.59 10.38 7.36
CA HIS A 157 -8.42 11.60 7.38
C HIS A 157 -9.75 11.48 6.60
N ILE A 158 -9.89 10.52 5.69
CA ILE A 158 -11.13 10.27 4.94
C ILE A 158 -12.08 9.36 5.73
N SER A 159 -11.52 8.44 6.51
CA SER A 159 -12.26 7.51 7.37
C SER A 159 -11.69 7.61 8.79
N PRO A 160 -12.02 8.71 9.51
CA PRO A 160 -11.52 8.93 10.85
C PRO A 160 -12.10 7.90 11.81
N VAL A 161 -11.23 7.32 12.64
CA VAL A 161 -11.63 6.37 13.70
C VAL A 161 -11.27 7.03 15.02
N PRO A 162 -12.21 7.40 15.90
CA PRO A 162 -11.87 7.86 17.25
C PRO A 162 -11.30 6.69 18.09
N ALA A 163 -10.50 7.02 19.11
CA ALA A 163 -10.01 6.05 20.08
C ALA A 163 -9.94 6.71 21.47
N THR A 164 -10.31 5.95 22.48
CA THR A 164 -10.15 6.27 23.90
C THR A 164 -8.68 6.16 24.31
N GLU A 165 -8.32 6.74 25.46
CA GLU A 165 -6.95 6.61 26.01
C GLU A 165 -6.57 5.14 26.23
N GLN A 166 -7.52 4.30 26.64
CA GLN A 166 -7.31 2.86 26.84
C GLN A 166 -7.02 2.12 25.53
N GLU A 167 -7.74 2.45 24.46
CA GLU A 167 -7.47 1.89 23.13
C GLU A 167 -6.11 2.35 22.60
N ILE A 168 -5.73 3.62 22.82
CA ILE A 168 -4.41 4.14 22.43
C ILE A 168 -3.29 3.42 23.19
N GLU A 169 -3.46 3.20 24.50
CA GLU A 169 -2.48 2.46 25.31
C GLU A 169 -2.38 1.00 24.87
N ALA A 170 -3.49 0.36 24.52
CA ALA A 170 -3.51 -0.99 23.97
C ALA A 170 -2.79 -1.06 22.60
N GLU A 171 -3.05 -0.11 21.69
CA GLU A 171 -2.36 0.03 20.41
C GLU A 171 -0.84 0.17 20.63
N ALA A 172 -0.42 1.04 21.56
CA ALA A 172 1.00 1.26 21.88
C ALA A 172 1.68 0.01 22.43
N ASN A 173 1.01 -0.73 23.32
CA ASN A 173 1.52 -1.98 23.88
C ASN A 173 1.65 -3.09 22.81
N ALA A 174 0.68 -3.19 21.88
CA ALA A 174 0.75 -4.11 20.76
C ALA A 174 1.94 -3.79 19.83
N VAL A 175 2.15 -2.52 19.52
CA VAL A 175 3.29 -2.05 18.71
C VAL A 175 4.61 -2.38 19.40
N LYS A 176 4.70 -2.15 20.72
CA LYS A 176 5.88 -2.51 21.51
C LYS A 176 6.18 -4.00 21.45
N ALA A 177 5.17 -4.85 21.67
CA ALA A 177 5.32 -6.30 21.61
C ALA A 177 5.76 -6.80 20.22
N VAL A 178 5.23 -6.19 19.15
CA VAL A 178 5.71 -6.46 17.78
C VAL A 178 7.17 -6.05 17.65
N ALA A 179 7.54 -4.84 18.07
CA ALA A 179 8.89 -4.28 17.91
C ALA A 179 9.96 -5.09 18.66
N GLU A 180 9.67 -5.57 19.86
CA GLU A 180 10.59 -6.38 20.68
C GLU A 180 10.98 -7.71 20.00
N ALA A 181 10.13 -8.22 19.10
CA ALA A 181 10.40 -9.44 18.34
C ALA A 181 11.17 -9.21 17.03
N LEU A 182 11.57 -7.97 16.70
CA LEU A 182 12.20 -7.62 15.43
C LEU A 182 13.69 -7.36 15.58
N CYS A 183 14.45 -7.69 14.54
CA CYS A 183 15.84 -7.26 14.44
C CYS A 183 15.91 -5.77 14.07
N PRO A 184 16.83 -4.99 14.67
CA PRO A 184 17.07 -3.60 14.29
C PRO A 184 17.29 -3.43 12.80
N LEU A 185 16.62 -2.44 12.21
CA LEU A 185 16.69 -2.17 10.78
C LEU A 185 17.90 -1.30 10.47
N LYS A 186 18.62 -1.66 9.42
CA LYS A 186 19.61 -0.79 8.78
C LYS A 186 19.09 -0.43 7.40
N ILE A 187 18.89 0.86 7.17
CA ILE A 187 18.32 1.39 5.92
C ILE A 187 19.23 2.45 5.32
N VAL A 188 19.07 2.69 4.02
CA VAL A 188 19.70 3.79 3.30
C VAL A 188 18.67 4.50 2.44
N LEU A 189 18.86 5.80 2.24
CA LEU A 189 18.17 6.53 1.18
C LEU A 189 18.78 6.08 -0.15
N ASP A 190 17.98 5.39 -0.96
CA ASP A 190 18.39 4.85 -2.26
C ASP A 190 18.31 5.92 -3.35
N ARG A 191 17.18 6.65 -3.40
CA ARG A 191 16.95 7.71 -4.39
C ARG A 191 15.89 8.71 -3.93
N VAL A 192 15.83 9.86 -4.61
CA VAL A 192 14.76 10.85 -4.46
C VAL A 192 14.00 10.94 -5.78
N VAL A 193 12.67 10.82 -5.73
CA VAL A 193 11.80 10.87 -6.91
C VAL A 193 10.79 12.01 -6.79
N LEU A 194 10.55 12.72 -7.89
CA LEU A 194 9.44 13.67 -8.03
C LEU A 194 8.30 12.96 -8.77
N THR A 195 7.12 12.87 -8.15
CA THR A 195 5.95 12.25 -8.77
C THR A 195 5.23 13.23 -9.71
N SER A 196 4.37 12.71 -10.59
CA SER A 196 3.47 13.52 -11.44
C SER A 196 2.50 14.40 -10.64
N THR A 197 2.30 14.08 -9.35
CA THR A 197 1.50 14.84 -8.38
C THR A 197 2.30 15.87 -7.58
N GLY A 198 3.57 16.09 -7.92
CA GLY A 198 4.39 17.18 -7.36
C GLY A 198 4.99 16.87 -5.99
N VAL A 199 4.99 15.60 -5.58
CA VAL A 199 5.56 15.17 -4.29
C VAL A 199 6.98 14.68 -4.49
N LEU A 200 7.91 15.23 -3.70
CA LEU A 200 9.27 14.72 -3.58
C LEU A 200 9.32 13.62 -2.53
N LEU A 201 9.66 12.39 -2.93
CA LEU A 201 9.71 11.22 -2.06
C LEU A 201 11.15 10.71 -1.93
N GLY A 202 11.59 10.51 -0.68
CA GLY A 202 12.80 9.76 -0.38
C GLY A 202 12.52 8.25 -0.39
N CYS A 203 13.00 7.56 -1.41
CA CYS A 203 12.91 6.11 -1.55
C CYS A 203 14.08 5.45 -0.82
N TRP A 204 13.81 4.43 -0.01
CA TRP A 204 14.79 3.85 0.89
C TRP A 204 14.89 2.33 0.72
N GLN A 205 16.06 1.78 1.04
CA GLN A 205 16.35 0.37 0.92
C GLN A 205 16.80 -0.21 2.26
N THR A 206 16.36 -1.43 2.56
CA THR A 206 16.81 -2.21 3.71
C THR A 206 18.12 -2.93 3.36
N ILE A 207 19.16 -2.66 4.13
CA ILE A 207 20.46 -3.34 4.05
C ILE A 207 20.47 -4.58 4.94
N SER A 208 19.90 -4.48 6.15
CA SER A 208 19.83 -5.58 7.10
C SER A 208 18.71 -5.38 8.12
N GLY A 209 18.37 -6.44 8.85
CA GLY A 209 17.28 -6.43 9.84
C GLY A 209 15.97 -6.95 9.27
N THR A 210 14.88 -6.77 10.01
CA THR A 210 13.56 -7.24 9.55
C THR A 210 13.03 -6.34 8.44
N ASP A 211 12.58 -6.94 7.33
CA ASP A 211 12.08 -6.16 6.19
C ASP A 211 10.79 -5.39 6.56
N PRO A 212 10.63 -4.14 6.11
CA PRO A 212 9.45 -3.32 6.37
C PRO A 212 8.13 -3.99 6.01
N LEU A 213 8.08 -4.81 4.95
CA LEU A 213 6.87 -5.55 4.59
C LEU A 213 6.46 -6.54 5.68
N THR A 214 7.44 -7.23 6.29
CA THR A 214 7.22 -8.12 7.42
C THR A 214 6.77 -7.37 8.66
N ILE A 215 7.36 -6.20 8.94
CA ILE A 215 6.94 -5.34 10.06
C ILE A 215 5.48 -4.90 9.87
N ARG A 216 5.13 -4.41 8.68
CA ARG A 216 3.77 -4.01 8.33
C ARG A 216 2.77 -5.16 8.45
N ALA A 217 3.17 -6.37 8.08
CA ALA A 217 2.33 -7.55 8.24
C ALA A 217 2.06 -7.86 9.72
N LYS A 218 3.10 -7.85 10.56
CA LYS A 218 2.96 -8.08 12.00
C LYS A 218 2.13 -7.01 12.70
N LEU A 219 2.35 -5.73 12.36
CA LEU A 219 1.55 -4.62 12.89
C LEU A 219 0.08 -4.75 12.51
N ARG A 220 -0.22 -5.10 11.26
CA ARG A 220 -1.60 -5.33 10.80
C ARG A 220 -2.30 -6.50 11.49
N THR A 221 -1.55 -7.51 11.92
CA THR A 221 -2.13 -8.64 12.66
C THR A 221 -2.39 -8.28 14.12
N ALA A 222 -1.63 -7.34 14.67
CA ALA A 222 -1.69 -6.96 16.08
C ALA A 222 -2.66 -5.78 16.37
N LEU A 223 -3.06 -5.04 15.33
CA LEU A 223 -3.88 -3.83 15.38
C LEU A 223 -5.14 -4.01 14.52
#